data_AF-A0A7L1Z8D8-F1
#
_entry.id   AF-A0A7L1Z8D8-F1
#
_cell.length_a   1.000
_cell.length_b   1.000
_cell.length_c   1.000
_cell.angle_alpha   90.00
_cell.angle_beta   90.00
_cell.angle_gamma   90.00
#
_symmetry.space_group_name_H-M   'P 1'
#
loop_
_entity.id
_entity.type
_entity.pdbx_description
1 polymer ?
#
loop_
_entity_poly.entity_id
_entity_poly.type
_entity_poly.pdbx_seq_one_letter_code
_entity_poly.pdbx_strand_id
1 'polypeptide(L)'
;SVAVLQALKDGLKKAEADPSVKAVMICGENGKFSAGADIRGFSSPQTRGVSLAPIVSLIESSEKPVVAAIEGVALGGGLEVALGCHYRVAHVKARMGLPEVTIGLLPGAEGTQRLPRLIGVPAALDMITTGKHIPATEALKLGLVDEIVEENTIEAAIRLANKV
;
A
#
# COMPACT_ATOMS: atom_id res chain seq x y z
N SER A 1 -2.00 9.00 -9.53
CA SER A 1 -2.61 10.15 -10.26
C SER A 1 -4.00 10.41 -9.69
N VAL A 2 -4.61 11.56 -9.98
CA VAL A 2 -5.96 11.90 -9.49
C VAL A 2 -6.99 10.84 -9.90
N ALA A 3 -6.92 10.36 -11.14
CA ALA A 3 -7.82 9.31 -11.65
C ALA A 3 -7.75 8.01 -10.84
N VAL A 4 -6.54 7.56 -10.45
CA VAL A 4 -6.37 6.35 -9.65
C VAL A 4 -6.94 6.53 -8.23
N LEU A 5 -6.74 7.70 -7.62
CA LEU A 5 -7.29 7.99 -6.30
C LEU A 5 -8.82 7.98 -6.30
N GLN A 6 -9.43 8.56 -7.35
CA GLN A 6 -10.87 8.55 -7.53
C GLN A 6 -11.40 7.13 -7.76
N ALA A 7 -10.74 6.33 -8.61
CA ALA A 7 -11.12 4.95 -8.87
C ALA A 7 -11.03 4.07 -7.60
N LEU A 8 -9.98 4.22 -6.78
CA LEU A 8 -9.87 3.53 -5.49
C LEU A 8 -11.02 3.90 -4.56
N LYS A 9 -11.32 5.20 -4.43
CA LYS A 9 -12.43 5.69 -3.61
C LYS A 9 -13.77 5.10 -4.04
N ASP A 10 -14.06 5.15 -5.34
CA ASP A 10 -15.33 4.70 -5.88
C ASP A 10 -15.46 3.17 -5.81
N GLY A 11 -14.37 2.44 -6.05
CA GLY A 11 -14.32 0.99 -5.89
C GLY A 11 -14.59 0.55 -4.46
N LEU A 12 -13.94 1.18 -3.48
CA LEU A 12 -14.16 0.91 -2.05
C LEU A 12 -15.60 1.21 -1.65
N LYS A 13 -16.14 2.37 -2.02
CA LYS A 13 -17.54 2.72 -1.72
C LYS A 13 -18.55 1.75 -2.34
N LYS A 14 -18.30 1.33 -3.58
CA LYS A 14 -19.14 0.34 -4.26
C LYS A 14 -19.08 -1.01 -3.55
N ALA A 15 -17.88 -1.46 -3.19
CA ALA A 15 -17.68 -2.68 -2.43
C ALA A 15 -18.41 -2.61 -1.09
N GLU A 16 -18.27 -1.52 -0.34
CA GLU A 16 -18.91 -1.31 0.96
C GLU A 16 -20.43 -1.40 0.87
N ALA A 17 -21.03 -0.74 -0.11
CA ALA A 17 -22.49 -0.68 -0.31
C ALA A 17 -23.11 -2.01 -0.78
N ASP A 18 -22.33 -2.93 -1.34
CA ASP A 18 -22.84 -4.20 -1.86
C ASP A 18 -22.72 -5.32 -0.81
N PRO A 19 -23.84 -5.80 -0.22
CA PRO A 19 -23.80 -6.84 0.82
C PRO A 19 -23.31 -8.20 0.31
N SER A 20 -23.27 -8.43 -1.00
CA SER A 20 -22.71 -9.65 -1.58
C SER A 20 -21.18 -9.66 -1.55
N VAL A 21 -20.54 -8.48 -1.56
CA VAL A 21 -19.08 -8.34 -1.41
C VAL A 21 -18.69 -8.54 0.05
N LYS A 22 -17.79 -9.50 0.30
CA LYS A 22 -17.33 -9.85 1.65
C LYS A 22 -15.93 -9.35 1.98
N ALA A 23 -15.09 -9.13 0.98
CA ALA A 23 -13.74 -8.61 1.13
C ALA A 23 -13.31 -7.89 -0.15
N VAL A 24 -12.27 -7.07 -0.04
CA VAL A 24 -11.67 -6.33 -1.16
C VAL A 24 -10.21 -6.73 -1.30
N MET A 25 -9.77 -6.98 -2.52
CA MET A 25 -8.35 -7.11 -2.85
C MET A 25 -7.90 -5.89 -3.63
N ILE A 26 -6.78 -5.27 -3.21
CA ILE A 26 -6.09 -4.24 -3.98
C ILE A 26 -4.83 -4.87 -4.56
N CYS A 27 -4.66 -4.76 -5.87
CA CYS A 27 -3.50 -5.29 -6.60
C CYS A 27 -3.17 -4.37 -7.79
N GLY A 28 -1.97 -4.51 -8.34
CA GLY A 28 -1.58 -3.82 -9.57
C GLY A 28 -1.43 -4.79 -10.74
N GLU A 29 -1.61 -4.29 -11.96
CA GLU A 29 -1.40 -5.05 -13.18
C GLU A 29 0.05 -4.93 -13.69
N ASN A 30 0.43 -5.78 -14.65
CA ASN A 30 1.73 -5.76 -15.30
C ASN A 30 2.93 -5.96 -14.34
N GLY A 31 2.73 -6.78 -13.31
CA GLY A 31 3.79 -7.27 -12.43
C GLY A 31 4.31 -6.25 -11.40
N LYS A 32 3.57 -5.17 -11.13
CA LYS A 32 3.91 -4.19 -10.09
C LYS A 32 2.65 -3.76 -9.36
N PHE A 33 2.72 -3.67 -8.03
CA PHE A 33 1.65 -3.12 -7.21
C PHE A 33 1.52 -1.61 -7.44
N SER A 34 2.54 -0.84 -7.05
CA SER A 34 2.60 0.61 -7.27
C SER A 34 3.99 1.16 -7.01
N ALA A 35 4.52 1.94 -7.96
CA ALA A 35 5.78 2.65 -7.80
C ALA A 35 5.63 4.01 -7.09
N GLY A 36 4.44 4.34 -6.59
CA GLY A 36 4.16 5.59 -5.89
C GLY A 36 3.53 6.66 -6.79
N ALA A 37 3.56 7.91 -6.30
CA ALA A 37 2.93 9.02 -6.99
C ALA A 37 3.69 9.42 -8.26
N ASP A 38 2.96 9.97 -9.25
CA ASP A 38 3.54 10.44 -10.50
C ASP A 38 4.29 11.76 -10.30
N ILE A 39 5.61 11.68 -10.21
CA ILE A 39 6.51 12.82 -9.93
C ILE A 39 6.36 13.94 -10.97
N ARG A 40 6.01 13.62 -12.22
CA ARG A 40 5.81 14.62 -13.29
C ARG A 40 4.70 15.61 -12.96
N GLY A 41 3.74 15.20 -12.12
CA GLY A 41 2.60 16.00 -11.71
C GLY A 41 2.80 16.82 -10.45
N PHE A 42 3.95 16.77 -9.77
CA PHE A 42 4.10 17.40 -8.44
C PHE A 42 4.02 18.93 -8.47
N SER A 43 4.42 19.55 -9.57
CA SER A 43 4.33 21.01 -9.77
C SER A 43 3.00 21.47 -10.37
N SER A 44 2.10 20.53 -10.68
CA SER A 44 0.85 20.80 -11.41
C SER A 44 -0.20 21.43 -10.49
N PRO A 45 -0.87 22.54 -10.88
CA PRO A 45 -1.98 23.10 -10.10
C PRO A 45 -3.11 22.09 -9.84
N GLN A 46 -3.34 21.17 -10.78
CA GLN A 46 -4.37 20.12 -10.72
C GLN A 46 -4.11 19.05 -9.65
N THR A 47 -2.87 18.93 -9.16
CA THR A 47 -2.53 18.01 -8.07
C THR A 47 -2.50 18.71 -6.71
N ARG A 48 -2.57 20.05 -6.68
CA ARG A 48 -2.67 20.83 -5.43
C ARG A 48 -3.98 20.50 -4.73
N GLY A 49 -3.88 20.04 -3.50
CA GLY A 49 -5.03 19.67 -2.65
C GLY A 49 -5.55 18.24 -2.87
N VAL A 50 -5.04 17.50 -3.85
CA VAL A 50 -5.37 16.08 -4.00
C VAL A 50 -4.46 15.26 -3.09
N SER A 51 -5.04 14.72 -2.01
CA SER A 51 -4.31 13.93 -1.01
C SER A 51 -4.65 12.45 -1.12
N LEU A 52 -3.63 11.61 -0.95
CA LEU A 52 -3.79 10.16 -0.82
C LEU A 52 -4.29 9.77 0.59
N ALA A 53 -3.96 10.56 1.63
CA ALA A 53 -4.26 10.22 3.02
C ALA A 53 -5.75 9.87 3.27
N PRO A 54 -6.75 10.64 2.78
CA PRO A 54 -8.16 10.30 2.99
C PRO A 54 -8.57 8.97 2.35
N ILE A 55 -7.89 8.53 1.29
CA ILE A 55 -8.12 7.22 0.67
C ILE A 55 -7.54 6.11 1.53
N VAL A 56 -6.34 6.32 2.09
CA VAL A 56 -5.73 5.35 3.02
C VAL A 56 -6.58 5.21 4.28
N SER A 57 -7.07 6.31 4.85
CA SER A 57 -8.01 6.27 5.99
C SER A 57 -9.33 5.56 5.64
N LEU A 58 -9.85 5.75 4.42
CA LEU A 58 -11.05 5.05 3.95
C LEU A 58 -10.84 3.53 3.84
N ILE A 59 -9.65 3.09 3.40
CA ILE A 59 -9.29 1.67 3.38
C ILE A 59 -9.27 1.12 4.80
N GLU A 60 -8.55 1.79 5.70
CA GLU A 60 -8.37 1.38 7.10
C GLU A 60 -9.69 1.35 7.88
N SER A 61 -10.65 2.20 7.51
CA SER A 61 -11.97 2.25 8.16
C SER A 61 -13.02 1.36 7.50
N SER A 62 -12.67 0.53 6.50
CA SER A 62 -13.66 -0.34 5.84
C SER A 62 -14.13 -1.42 6.81
N GLU A 63 -15.44 -1.68 6.84
CA GLU A 63 -16.00 -2.77 7.65
C GLU A 63 -15.72 -4.14 7.01
N LYS A 64 -15.20 -4.16 5.78
CA LYS A 64 -14.84 -5.35 5.02
C LYS A 64 -13.32 -5.55 5.04
N PRO A 65 -12.83 -6.79 5.19
CA PRO A 65 -11.41 -7.09 5.05
C PRO A 65 -10.85 -6.56 3.71
N VAL A 66 -9.74 -5.79 3.77
CA VAL A 66 -9.02 -5.32 2.59
C VAL A 66 -7.62 -5.93 2.57
N VAL A 67 -7.29 -6.62 1.50
CA VAL A 67 -6.01 -7.33 1.32
C VAL A 67 -5.21 -6.69 0.18
N ALA A 68 -3.98 -6.25 0.47
CA ALA A 68 -3.02 -5.85 -0.56
C ALA A 68 -2.28 -7.09 -1.10
N ALA A 69 -2.37 -7.33 -2.42
CA ALA A 69 -1.61 -8.36 -3.12
C ALA A 69 -0.42 -7.70 -3.86
N ILE A 70 0.77 -7.79 -3.27
CA ILE A 70 1.94 -6.99 -3.65
C ILE A 70 2.85 -7.77 -4.60
N GLU A 71 2.75 -7.46 -5.89
CA GLU A 71 3.72 -7.86 -6.91
C GLU A 71 4.79 -6.78 -7.15
N GLY A 72 5.99 -7.21 -7.52
CA GLY A 72 7.06 -6.32 -7.99
C GLY A 72 7.51 -5.26 -6.97
N VAL A 73 6.87 -4.10 -6.95
CA VAL A 73 7.22 -3.00 -6.04
C VAL A 73 6.00 -2.33 -5.42
N ALA A 74 6.12 -1.96 -4.14
CA ALA A 74 5.22 -1.06 -3.43
C ALA A 74 6.05 0.07 -2.82
N LEU A 75 6.10 1.23 -3.49
CA LEU A 75 6.98 2.35 -3.12
C LEU A 75 6.20 3.63 -2.83
N GLY A 76 6.67 4.38 -1.84
CA GLY A 76 6.11 5.66 -1.43
C GLY A 76 4.60 5.57 -1.17
N GLY A 77 3.82 6.43 -1.82
CA GLY A 77 2.35 6.35 -1.78
C GLY A 77 1.75 4.98 -2.14
N GLY A 78 2.45 4.15 -2.92
CA GLY A 78 2.06 2.75 -3.14
C GLY A 78 2.15 1.91 -1.86
N LEU A 79 3.25 2.03 -1.12
CA LEU A 79 3.37 1.38 0.19
C LEU A 79 2.38 1.97 1.20
N GLU A 80 2.11 3.28 1.16
CA GLU A 80 1.12 3.91 2.04
C GLU A 80 -0.30 3.37 1.81
N VAL A 81 -0.69 3.06 0.56
CA VAL A 81 -1.94 2.34 0.26
C VAL A 81 -1.93 0.94 0.90
N ALA A 82 -0.84 0.19 0.77
CA ALA A 82 -0.72 -1.14 1.37
C ALA A 82 -0.74 -1.10 2.91
N LEU A 83 -0.17 -0.07 3.52
CA LEU A 83 -0.21 0.16 4.97
C LEU A 83 -1.62 0.46 5.50
N GLY A 84 -2.50 1.05 4.66
CA GLY A 84 -3.91 1.23 5.02
C GLY A 84 -4.76 -0.03 4.92
N CYS A 85 -4.31 -1.04 4.16
CA CYS A 85 -5.02 -2.31 4.04
C CYS A 85 -4.99 -3.07 5.38
N HIS A 86 -5.96 -3.95 5.61
CA HIS A 86 -5.99 -4.79 6.82
C HIS A 86 -4.90 -5.86 6.75
N TYR A 87 -4.70 -6.44 5.57
CA TYR A 87 -3.71 -7.48 5.32
C TYR A 87 -2.86 -7.18 4.10
N ARG A 88 -1.66 -7.76 4.04
CA ARG A 88 -0.66 -7.62 2.98
C ARG A 88 -0.02 -8.98 2.68
N VAL A 89 -0.19 -9.45 1.46
CA VAL A 89 0.53 -10.60 0.91
C VAL A 89 1.51 -10.09 -0.14
N ALA A 90 2.76 -10.57 -0.12
CA ALA A 90 3.77 -10.15 -1.08
C ALA A 90 4.37 -11.33 -1.85
N HIS A 91 4.71 -11.10 -3.11
CA HIS A 91 5.55 -12.04 -3.85
C HIS A 91 6.98 -12.00 -3.28
N VAL A 92 7.69 -13.12 -3.28
CA VAL A 92 9.04 -13.25 -2.67
C VAL A 92 10.07 -12.28 -3.27
N LYS A 93 9.89 -11.90 -4.54
CA LYS A 93 10.75 -10.93 -5.24
C LYS A 93 10.32 -9.48 -5.06
N ALA A 94 9.24 -9.21 -4.31
CA ALA A 94 8.73 -7.87 -4.14
C ALA A 94 9.69 -6.99 -3.32
N ARG A 95 9.66 -5.68 -3.58
CA ARG A 95 10.40 -4.68 -2.82
C ARG A 95 9.49 -3.58 -2.30
N MET A 96 9.72 -3.15 -1.06
CA MET A 96 8.91 -2.15 -0.37
C MET A 96 9.80 -1.03 0.18
N GLY A 97 9.32 0.21 0.14
CA GLY A 97 10.06 1.34 0.71
C GLY A 97 9.29 2.66 0.67
N LEU A 98 9.78 3.63 1.42
CA LEU A 98 9.27 5.01 1.46
C LEU A 98 10.40 5.98 1.02
N PRO A 99 10.68 6.08 -0.31
CA PRO A 99 11.82 6.82 -0.84
C PRO A 99 11.57 8.33 -1.00
N GLU A 100 10.50 8.90 -0.44
CA GLU A 100 10.16 10.32 -0.57
C GLU A 100 11.31 11.27 -0.21
N VAL A 101 12.14 10.88 0.77
CA VAL A 101 13.31 11.66 1.19
C VAL A 101 14.32 11.88 0.06
N THR A 102 14.43 10.94 -0.90
CA THR A 102 15.38 11.04 -2.00
C THR A 102 15.01 12.14 -3.01
N ILE A 103 13.78 12.67 -2.91
CA ILE A 103 13.28 13.80 -3.71
C ILE A 103 12.91 15.00 -2.85
N GLY A 104 13.40 15.07 -1.60
CA GLY A 104 13.20 16.20 -0.70
C GLY A 104 11.80 16.27 -0.08
N LEU A 105 11.09 15.14 -0.01
CA LEU A 105 9.77 15.02 0.59
C LEU A 105 9.78 14.02 1.76
N LEU A 106 8.60 13.79 2.34
CA LEU A 106 8.38 12.76 3.35
C LEU A 106 7.10 11.97 3.03
N PRO A 107 6.91 10.77 3.61
CA PRO A 107 5.70 9.96 3.41
C PRO A 107 4.46 10.66 3.98
N GLY A 108 3.70 11.29 3.08
CA GLY A 108 2.65 12.25 3.42
C GLY A 108 1.25 11.67 3.53
N ALA A 109 1.02 10.42 3.14
CA ALA A 109 -0.24 9.71 3.33
C ALA A 109 -0.19 8.81 4.56
N GLU A 110 0.24 9.40 5.67
CA GLU A 110 0.35 8.80 7.00
C GLU A 110 1.38 7.65 7.11
N GLY A 111 2.27 7.47 6.12
CA GLY A 111 3.35 6.49 6.18
C GLY A 111 4.28 6.70 7.38
N THR A 112 4.54 7.95 7.76
CA THR A 112 5.31 8.30 8.99
C THR A 112 4.60 7.90 10.28
N GLN A 113 3.30 7.63 10.23
CA GLN A 113 2.50 7.24 11.39
C GLN A 113 2.29 5.73 11.43
N ARG A 114 1.89 5.11 10.30
CA ARG A 114 1.57 3.68 10.24
C ARG A 114 2.81 2.81 10.27
N LEU A 115 3.87 3.16 9.54
CA LEU A 115 5.07 2.33 9.47
C LEU A 115 5.70 2.08 10.86
N PRO A 116 5.98 3.09 11.71
CA PRO A 116 6.54 2.81 13.03
C PRO A 116 5.61 2.06 13.98
N ARG A 117 4.28 2.12 13.78
CA ARG A 117 3.32 1.30 14.53
C ARG A 117 3.38 -0.17 14.13
N LEU A 118 3.72 -0.43 12.87
CA LEU A 118 3.76 -1.78 12.30
C LEU A 118 5.11 -2.47 12.52
N ILE A 119 6.22 -1.78 12.24
CA ILE A 119 7.58 -2.39 12.24
C ILE A 119 8.50 -1.85 13.35
N GLY A 120 7.97 -1.01 14.24
CA GLY A 120 8.74 -0.34 15.28
C GLY A 120 9.51 0.89 14.79
N VAL A 121 9.78 1.80 15.73
CA VAL A 121 10.45 3.09 15.44
C VAL A 121 11.83 2.94 14.79
N PRO A 122 12.75 2.06 15.26
CA PRO A 122 14.09 1.98 14.68
C PRO A 122 14.10 1.57 13.21
N ALA A 123 13.33 0.54 12.84
CA ALA A 123 13.26 0.08 11.45
C ALA A 123 12.56 1.09 10.54
N ALA A 124 11.50 1.73 11.05
CA ALA A 124 10.80 2.78 10.32
C ALA A 124 11.69 4.02 10.08
N LEU A 125 12.48 4.44 11.07
CA LEU A 125 13.45 5.53 10.90
C LEU A 125 14.43 5.20 9.78
N ASP A 126 15.08 4.04 9.84
CA ASP A 126 16.04 3.62 8.82
C ASP A 126 15.41 3.61 7.41
N MET A 127 14.22 3.02 7.24
CA MET A 127 13.52 3.02 5.96
C MET A 127 13.14 4.42 5.46
N ILE A 128 12.59 5.27 6.33
CA ILE A 128 12.06 6.59 5.94
C ILE A 128 13.21 7.58 5.68
N THR A 129 14.25 7.61 6.52
CA THR A 129 15.32 8.61 6.40
C THR A 129 16.35 8.27 5.34
N THR A 130 16.51 6.98 5.01
CA THR A 130 17.41 6.56 3.92
C THR A 130 16.70 6.40 2.58
N GLY A 131 15.38 6.19 2.60
CA GLY A 131 14.60 5.81 1.42
C GLY A 131 14.92 4.42 0.89
N LYS A 132 15.60 3.55 1.68
CA LYS A 132 16.00 2.21 1.21
C LYS A 132 14.78 1.34 0.90
N HIS A 133 14.92 0.48 -0.09
CA HIS A 133 13.93 -0.54 -0.42
C HIS A 133 14.31 -1.87 0.22
N ILE A 134 13.45 -2.43 1.06
CA ILE A 134 13.66 -3.74 1.68
C ILE A 134 13.04 -4.87 0.83
N PRO A 135 13.65 -6.06 0.79
CA PRO A 135 13.06 -7.24 0.15
C PRO A 135 11.88 -7.79 0.96
N ALA A 136 11.01 -8.56 0.31
CA ALA A 136 9.86 -9.20 0.95
C ALA A 136 10.25 -10.02 2.20
N THR A 137 11.34 -10.76 2.15
CA THR A 137 11.81 -11.58 3.28
C THR A 137 12.18 -10.75 4.52
N GLU A 138 12.68 -9.53 4.35
CA GLU A 138 12.90 -8.59 5.46
C GLU A 138 11.57 -7.97 5.91
N ALA A 139 10.71 -7.62 4.97
CA ALA A 139 9.37 -7.09 5.26
C ALA A 139 8.54 -8.06 6.13
N LEU A 140 8.56 -9.36 5.85
CA LEU A 140 7.87 -10.36 6.67
C LEU A 140 8.47 -10.47 8.07
N LYS A 141 9.80 -10.48 8.19
CA LYS A 141 10.48 -10.52 9.50
C LYS A 141 10.15 -9.32 10.38
N LEU A 142 9.96 -8.15 9.76
CA LEU A 142 9.61 -6.90 10.44
C LEU A 142 8.10 -6.78 10.74
N GLY A 143 7.26 -7.67 10.20
CA GLY A 143 5.80 -7.57 10.31
C GLY A 143 5.17 -6.55 9.34
N LEU A 144 5.90 -6.10 8.32
CA LEU A 144 5.36 -5.22 7.28
C LEU A 144 4.37 -5.95 6.36
N VAL A 145 4.61 -7.23 6.10
CA VAL A 145 3.70 -8.10 5.33
C VAL A 145 3.34 -9.32 6.17
N ASP A 146 2.14 -9.86 5.93
CA ASP A 146 1.58 -10.97 6.71
C ASP A 146 1.97 -12.33 6.12
N GLU A 147 2.13 -12.39 4.79
CA GLU A 147 2.50 -13.61 4.07
C GLU A 147 3.39 -13.29 2.88
N ILE A 148 4.33 -14.20 2.56
CA ILE A 148 5.10 -14.18 1.32
C ILE A 148 4.79 -15.44 0.53
N VAL A 149 4.65 -15.32 -0.79
CA VAL A 149 4.48 -16.44 -1.72
C VAL A 149 5.46 -16.38 -2.89
N GLU A 150 5.78 -17.54 -3.47
CA GLU A 150 6.54 -17.62 -4.73
C GLU A 150 5.63 -17.67 -5.96
N GLU A 151 4.36 -18.02 -5.75
CA GLU A 151 3.31 -18.07 -6.76
C GLU A 151 2.57 -16.73 -6.88
N ASN A 152 1.45 -16.75 -7.60
CA ASN A 152 0.62 -15.58 -7.82
C ASN A 152 0.03 -15.03 -6.50
N THR A 153 0.34 -13.76 -6.17
CA THR A 153 -0.20 -13.10 -4.96
C THR A 153 -1.73 -12.96 -4.94
N ILE A 154 -2.39 -13.00 -6.10
CA ILE A 154 -3.86 -12.93 -6.20
C ILE A 154 -4.51 -14.13 -5.51
N GLU A 155 -4.06 -15.35 -5.81
CA GLU A 155 -4.64 -16.57 -5.22
C GLU A 155 -4.41 -16.61 -3.71
N ALA A 156 -3.21 -16.19 -3.28
CA ALA A 156 -2.86 -16.10 -1.87
C ALA A 156 -3.71 -15.05 -1.13
N ALA A 157 -3.96 -13.88 -1.75
CA ALA A 157 -4.82 -12.86 -1.19
C ALA A 157 -6.28 -13.30 -1.08
N ILE A 158 -6.82 -14.02 -2.09
CA ILE A 158 -8.16 -14.61 -2.04
C ILE A 158 -8.24 -15.64 -0.91
N ARG A 159 -7.23 -16.51 -0.79
CA ARG A 159 -7.15 -17.50 0.28
C ARG A 159 -7.13 -16.84 1.66
N LEU A 160 -6.38 -15.75 1.82
CA LEU A 160 -6.32 -15.00 3.07
C LEU A 160 -7.66 -14.34 3.38
N ALA A 161 -8.29 -13.70 2.40
CA ALA A 161 -9.61 -13.07 2.54
C ALA A 161 -10.71 -14.06 2.98
N ASN A 162 -10.62 -15.34 2.57
CA ASN A 162 -11.58 -16.37 2.98
C ASN A 162 -11.36 -16.92 4.40
N LYS A 163 -10.21 -16.64 5.03
CA LYS A 163 -9.88 -17.10 6.39
C LYS A 163 -10.29 -16.12 7.48
N VAL A 164 -10.52 -14.86 7.12
CA VAL A 164 -10.71 -13.73 8.03
C VAL A 164 -12.16 -13.27 8.08
#